data_AF-A0A7W8HAG0-F1
#
_entry.id   AF-A0A7W8HAG0-F1
#
_cell.length_a   1.000
_cell.length_b   1.000
_cell.length_c   1.000
_cell.angle_alpha   90.00
_cell.angle_beta   90.00
_cell.angle_gamma   90.00
#
_symmetry.space_group_name_H-M   'P 1'
#
loop_
_entity.id
_entity.type
_entity.pdbx_description
1 polymer ?
#
loop_
_entity_poly.entity_id
_entity_poly.type
_entity_poly.pdbx_seq_one_letter_code
_entity_poly.pdbx_strand_id
1 'polypeptide(L)'
;MKNLVLYLCDPDTVYLKRLNSFILRQEYSPFVVRTYTGLSEMTESEDRPVWLMVSSVLCNCLSDFIQVIEFRDDRKFCGVIFLDEGNLLERTDIEEVFSGKAAVAVIDKYQSAAHIYQCLLDFCGREGDLLIRPGASRKAETKLVGVYSPDHKRLQNTFAIEKARHTNRDRPRLYITFEESIQDQTQPVGLSPVILALREYFDKRMSGKEIEKSTDARGDHFQKFEMVDIVKSYVNHEELLDILPPASCPYDLSEIQDEEWYFWLLELMEHGGYFLIIVNFGNGIPPLCLMDLCEKIYIPQVDGDKNTGEKLKNMLEFMGKNGISQKVEPVLLEGVQYGLL
;
A
#
# COMPACT_ATOMS: atom_id res chain seq x y z
N MET A 1 -2.34 -0.54 -11.74
CA MET A 1 -2.54 -1.27 -10.47
C MET A 1 -3.68 -2.29 -10.58
N LYS A 2 -3.41 -3.47 -11.14
CA LYS A 2 -4.27 -4.66 -10.97
C LYS A 2 -3.35 -5.82 -10.57
N ASN A 3 -3.18 -6.02 -9.27
CA ASN A 3 -2.20 -6.95 -8.70
C ASN A 3 -2.84 -8.11 -7.93
N LEU A 4 -4.13 -8.04 -7.61
CA LEU A 4 -4.85 -9.09 -6.88
C LEU A 4 -5.72 -9.91 -7.81
N VAL A 5 -5.65 -11.23 -7.74
CA VAL A 5 -6.52 -12.09 -8.55
C VAL A 5 -7.78 -12.43 -7.76
N LEU A 6 -8.94 -12.04 -8.28
CA LEU A 6 -10.24 -12.34 -7.67
C LEU A 6 -11.01 -13.33 -8.53
N TYR A 7 -11.30 -14.49 -7.97
CA TYR A 7 -12.22 -15.45 -8.56
C TYR A 7 -13.62 -15.16 -8.04
N LEU A 8 -14.53 -14.79 -8.94
CA LEU A 8 -15.92 -14.54 -8.64
C LEU A 8 -16.76 -15.70 -9.19
N CYS A 9 -17.42 -16.44 -8.32
CA CYS A 9 -18.15 -17.65 -8.70
C CYS A 9 -19.61 -17.61 -8.26
N ASP A 10 -20.51 -17.59 -9.24
CA ASP A 10 -21.95 -17.54 -9.00
C ASP A 10 -22.71 -18.21 -10.15
N PRO A 11 -23.67 -19.11 -9.87
CA PRO A 11 -24.46 -19.73 -10.92
C PRO A 11 -25.38 -18.72 -11.64
N ASP A 12 -25.75 -17.61 -10.99
CA ASP A 12 -26.51 -16.53 -11.62
C ASP A 12 -25.58 -15.66 -12.49
N THR A 13 -25.57 -15.96 -13.79
CA THR A 13 -24.79 -15.23 -14.79
C THR A 13 -25.13 -13.73 -14.88
N VAL A 14 -26.35 -13.32 -14.53
CA VAL A 14 -26.77 -11.91 -14.58
C VAL A 14 -26.18 -11.17 -13.39
N TYR A 15 -26.29 -11.75 -12.19
CA TYR A 15 -25.65 -11.21 -10.99
C TYR A 15 -24.13 -11.12 -11.17
N LEU A 16 -23.51 -12.22 -11.61
CA LEU A 16 -22.08 -12.34 -11.85
C LEU A 16 -21.55 -11.24 -12.78
N LYS A 17 -22.21 -11.01 -13.92
CA LYS A 17 -21.84 -9.95 -14.88
C LYS A 17 -21.97 -8.55 -14.28
N ARG A 18 -23.04 -8.29 -13.51
CA ARG A 18 -23.29 -6.97 -12.90
C ARG A 18 -22.25 -6.65 -11.84
N LEU A 19 -21.95 -7.60 -10.96
CA LEU A 19 -20.98 -7.42 -9.89
C LEU A 19 -19.55 -7.29 -10.42
N ASN A 20 -19.15 -8.14 -11.39
CA ASN A 20 -17.88 -8.00 -12.09
C ASN A 20 -17.74 -6.62 -12.74
N SER A 21 -18.77 -6.17 -13.46
CA SER A 21 -18.79 -4.84 -14.09
C SER A 21 -18.65 -3.72 -13.06
N PHE A 22 -19.28 -3.85 -11.89
CA PHE A 22 -19.16 -2.87 -10.82
C PHE A 22 -17.75 -2.81 -10.24
N ILE A 23 -17.13 -3.95 -9.96
CA ILE A 23 -15.77 -4.07 -9.42
C ILE A 23 -14.75 -3.46 -10.41
N LEU A 24 -14.87 -3.79 -11.70
CA LEU A 24 -13.93 -3.32 -12.72
C LEU A 24 -14.06 -1.84 -13.08
N ARG A 25 -15.20 -1.20 -12.78
CA ARG A 25 -15.44 0.23 -13.04
C ARG A 25 -14.83 1.16 -11.98
N GLN A 26 -14.41 0.63 -10.84
CA GLN A 26 -13.79 1.45 -9.80
C GLN A 26 -12.44 1.95 -10.30
N GLU A 27 -12.20 3.27 -10.17
CA GLU A 27 -11.03 3.97 -10.72
C GLU A 27 -9.70 3.32 -10.30
N TYR A 28 -9.67 2.73 -9.10
CA TYR A 28 -8.51 2.08 -8.49
C TYR A 28 -8.76 0.62 -8.13
N SER A 29 -9.57 -0.09 -8.91
CA SER A 29 -9.83 -1.50 -8.62
C SER A 29 -8.53 -2.32 -8.70
N PRO A 30 -8.07 -2.93 -7.60
CA PRO A 30 -6.81 -3.69 -7.58
C PRO A 30 -6.97 -5.08 -8.19
N PHE A 31 -8.19 -5.45 -8.57
CA PHE A 31 -8.55 -6.81 -8.95
C PHE A 31 -8.42 -7.08 -10.45
N VAL A 32 -7.72 -8.17 -10.75
CA VAL A 32 -7.88 -8.97 -11.96
C VAL A 32 -8.99 -9.98 -11.69
N VAL A 33 -10.19 -9.74 -12.21
CA VAL A 33 -11.34 -10.61 -11.95
C VAL A 33 -11.43 -11.75 -12.97
N ARG A 34 -11.59 -12.97 -12.49
CA ARG A 34 -12.03 -14.15 -13.24
C ARG A 34 -13.42 -14.56 -12.78
N THR A 35 -14.29 -14.88 -13.73
CA THR A 35 -15.70 -15.21 -13.41
C THR A 35 -15.99 -16.66 -13.78
N TYR A 36 -16.66 -17.38 -12.88
CA TYR A 36 -17.02 -18.79 -13.06
C TYR A 36 -18.49 -19.03 -12.69
N THR A 37 -19.16 -19.97 -13.36
CA THR A 37 -20.54 -20.37 -12.99
C THR A 37 -20.59 -21.58 -12.08
N GLY A 38 -19.49 -22.32 -11.99
CA GLY A 38 -19.33 -23.43 -11.04
C GLY A 38 -17.88 -23.65 -10.64
N LEU A 39 -17.67 -24.23 -9.46
CA LEU A 39 -16.34 -24.46 -8.89
C LEU A 39 -15.47 -25.40 -9.75
N SER A 40 -16.10 -26.34 -10.46
CA SER A 40 -15.40 -27.27 -11.35
C SER A 40 -14.72 -26.56 -12.53
N GLU A 41 -15.24 -25.42 -12.97
CA GLU A 41 -14.77 -24.65 -14.14
C GLU A 41 -13.50 -23.84 -13.87
N MET A 42 -13.10 -23.69 -12.60
CA MET A 42 -11.90 -22.94 -12.22
C MET A 42 -10.65 -23.71 -12.64
N THR A 43 -10.20 -23.60 -13.89
CA THR A 43 -9.05 -24.37 -14.40
C THR A 43 -7.75 -23.59 -14.42
N GLU A 44 -7.81 -22.27 -14.32
CA GLU A 44 -6.65 -21.40 -14.37
C GLU A 44 -5.73 -21.59 -13.15
N SER A 45 -4.43 -21.68 -13.42
CA SER A 45 -3.36 -21.59 -12.43
C SER A 45 -2.82 -20.17 -12.47
N GLU A 46 -2.69 -19.55 -11.30
CA GLU A 46 -2.19 -18.18 -11.17
C GLU A 46 -0.92 -18.24 -10.33
N ASP A 47 0.14 -17.57 -10.78
CA ASP A 47 1.40 -17.44 -10.04
C ASP A 47 1.29 -16.46 -8.84
N ARG A 48 0.09 -15.92 -8.61
CA ARG A 48 -0.23 -14.87 -7.64
C ARG A 48 -1.30 -15.34 -6.66
N PRO A 49 -1.32 -14.78 -5.43
CA PRO A 49 -2.41 -14.88 -4.48
C PRO A 49 -3.79 -14.76 -5.14
N VAL A 50 -4.66 -15.73 -4.88
CA VAL A 50 -6.04 -15.75 -5.38
C VAL A 50 -7.00 -15.60 -4.21
N TRP A 51 -7.93 -14.65 -4.31
CA TRP A 51 -9.09 -14.54 -3.43
C TRP A 51 -10.30 -15.14 -4.14
N LEU A 52 -11.13 -15.85 -3.37
CA LEU A 52 -12.37 -16.43 -3.86
C LEU A 52 -13.56 -15.67 -3.29
N MET A 53 -14.50 -15.28 -4.14
CA MET A 53 -15.80 -14.78 -3.75
C MET A 53 -16.86 -15.67 -4.40
N VAL A 54 -17.61 -16.41 -3.59
CA VAL A 54 -18.46 -17.53 -4.05
C VAL A 54 -19.87 -17.42 -3.49
N SER A 55 -20.87 -17.71 -4.32
CA SER A 55 -22.26 -17.86 -3.86
C SER A 55 -22.40 -19.03 -2.89
N SER A 56 -23.11 -18.81 -1.78
CA SER A 56 -23.44 -19.85 -0.81
C SER A 56 -24.22 -21.02 -1.43
N VAL A 57 -24.97 -20.80 -2.51
CA VAL A 57 -25.74 -21.84 -3.23
C VAL A 57 -24.84 -22.90 -3.87
N LEU A 58 -23.59 -22.55 -4.19
CA LEU A 58 -22.61 -23.52 -4.70
C LEU A 58 -22.02 -24.41 -3.59
N CYS A 59 -22.33 -24.09 -2.33
CA CYS A 59 -21.77 -24.72 -1.14
C CYS A 59 -22.86 -25.54 -0.43
N ASN A 60 -23.46 -26.51 -1.13
CA ASN A 60 -24.53 -27.36 -0.59
C ASN A 60 -24.10 -28.16 0.66
N CYS A 61 -22.81 -28.43 0.79
CA CYS A 61 -22.17 -29.03 1.97
C CYS A 61 -20.78 -28.40 2.12
N LEU A 62 -20.48 -27.81 3.29
CA LEU A 62 -19.17 -27.19 3.56
C LEU A 62 -18.03 -28.21 3.42
N SER A 63 -18.27 -29.48 3.75
CA SER A 63 -17.30 -30.58 3.62
C SER A 63 -16.88 -30.86 2.18
N ASP A 64 -17.85 -30.85 1.25
CA ASP A 64 -17.57 -31.09 -0.18
C ASP A 64 -16.86 -29.88 -0.79
N PHE A 65 -17.20 -28.68 -0.32
CA PHE A 65 -16.53 -27.44 -0.70
C PHE A 65 -15.07 -27.39 -0.22
N ILE A 66 -14.80 -27.81 1.01
CA ILE A 66 -13.44 -27.97 1.54
C ILE A 66 -12.66 -28.95 0.68
N GLN A 67 -13.24 -30.09 0.28
CA GLN A 67 -12.55 -31.02 -0.63
C GLN A 67 -12.25 -30.35 -1.99
N VAL A 68 -13.17 -29.57 -2.56
CA VAL A 68 -12.91 -28.88 -3.84
C VAL A 68 -11.77 -27.85 -3.72
N ILE A 69 -11.60 -27.22 -2.55
CA ILE A 69 -10.54 -26.26 -2.27
C ILE A 69 -9.21 -26.93 -1.87
N GLU A 70 -9.25 -27.97 -1.03
CA GLU A 70 -8.06 -28.68 -0.51
C GLU A 70 -7.47 -29.68 -1.52
N PHE A 71 -8.29 -30.33 -2.35
CA PHE A 71 -7.85 -31.43 -3.21
C PHE A 71 -7.19 -30.98 -4.53
N ARG A 72 -7.10 -29.66 -4.75
CA ARG A 72 -6.32 -29.11 -5.86
C ARG A 72 -4.98 -28.67 -5.31
N ASP A 73 -4.08 -29.65 -5.20
CA ASP A 73 -2.77 -29.69 -4.51
C ASP A 73 -1.83 -28.46 -4.59
N ASP A 74 -2.14 -27.44 -5.40
CA ASP A 74 -1.32 -26.22 -5.56
C ASP A 74 -2.12 -24.90 -5.37
N ARG A 75 -3.42 -24.95 -5.06
CA ARG A 75 -4.28 -23.75 -4.98
C ARG A 75 -4.69 -23.40 -3.55
N LYS A 76 -3.81 -22.68 -2.85
CA LYS A 76 -4.18 -22.02 -1.59
C LYS A 76 -4.82 -20.67 -1.90
N PHE A 77 -6.14 -20.55 -1.72
CA PHE A 77 -6.77 -19.25 -1.70
C PHE A 77 -6.31 -18.48 -0.46
N CYS A 78 -5.93 -17.21 -0.64
CA CYS A 78 -5.53 -16.37 0.49
C CYS A 78 -6.72 -16.02 1.39
N GLY A 79 -7.92 -15.98 0.83
CA GLY A 79 -9.15 -15.85 1.59
C GLY A 79 -10.39 -16.15 0.75
N VAL A 80 -11.47 -16.54 1.44
CA VAL A 80 -12.74 -16.92 0.83
C VAL A 80 -13.87 -16.04 1.39
N ILE A 81 -14.64 -15.45 0.49
CA ILE A 81 -15.84 -14.67 0.80
C ILE A 81 -17.06 -15.43 0.32
N PHE A 82 -17.97 -15.74 1.24
CA PHE A 82 -19.27 -16.32 0.92
C PHE A 82 -20.31 -15.24 0.72
N LEU A 83 -20.94 -15.23 -0.45
CA LEU A 83 -22.11 -14.42 -0.75
C LEU A 83 -23.36 -15.18 -0.33
N ASP A 84 -23.91 -14.83 0.84
CA ASP A 84 -25.05 -15.51 1.43
C ASP A 84 -26.39 -15.00 0.88
N GLU A 85 -27.27 -15.92 0.53
CA GLU A 85 -28.66 -15.65 0.11
C GLU A 85 -29.65 -15.80 1.28
N GLY A 86 -29.14 -15.85 2.52
CA GLY A 86 -29.92 -16.04 3.75
C GLY A 86 -30.06 -17.51 4.17
N ASN A 87 -29.25 -18.41 3.61
CA ASN A 87 -29.32 -19.86 3.85
C ASN A 87 -28.12 -20.40 4.65
N LEU A 88 -27.03 -19.62 4.75
CA LEU A 88 -25.77 -20.08 5.34
C LEU A 88 -25.75 -19.95 6.87
N LEU A 89 -26.58 -19.05 7.43
CA LEU A 89 -26.56 -18.61 8.83
C LEU A 89 -27.13 -19.57 9.89
N GLU A 90 -27.62 -20.77 9.52
CA GLU A 90 -28.26 -21.68 10.49
C GLU A 90 -27.45 -22.94 10.84
N ARG A 91 -26.31 -23.25 10.20
CA ARG A 91 -25.83 -24.66 10.22
C ARG A 91 -24.40 -24.98 10.68
N THR A 92 -23.42 -24.06 10.71
CA THR A 92 -22.09 -24.34 11.30
C THR A 92 -21.28 -23.05 11.40
N ASP A 93 -20.44 -22.92 12.43
CA ASP A 93 -19.46 -21.82 12.50
C ASP A 93 -18.43 -22.00 11.38
N ILE A 94 -18.65 -21.32 10.25
CA ILE A 94 -17.77 -21.38 9.07
C ILE A 94 -16.33 -21.02 9.46
N GLU A 95 -16.15 -20.11 10.42
CA GLU A 95 -14.85 -19.77 10.99
C GLU A 95 -14.16 -20.96 11.66
N GLU A 96 -14.91 -21.85 12.34
CA GLU A 96 -14.37 -23.08 12.95
C GLU A 96 -13.94 -24.08 11.87
N VAL A 97 -14.74 -24.22 10.81
CA VAL A 97 -14.50 -25.14 9.70
C VAL A 97 -13.24 -24.77 8.88
N PHE A 98 -12.99 -23.47 8.74
CA PHE A 98 -11.85 -22.93 7.98
C PHE A 98 -10.66 -22.50 8.84
N SER A 99 -10.76 -22.66 10.16
CA SER A 99 -9.70 -22.31 11.11
C SER A 99 -8.37 -22.97 10.72
N GLY A 100 -7.35 -22.14 10.50
CA GLY A 100 -6.01 -22.57 10.11
C GLY A 100 -5.83 -22.97 8.63
N LYS A 101 -6.88 -22.88 7.79
CA LYS A 101 -6.84 -23.29 6.37
C LYS A 101 -6.86 -22.11 5.40
N ALA A 102 -7.80 -21.19 5.61
CA ALA A 102 -7.92 -19.94 4.85
C ALA A 102 -8.74 -18.96 5.68
N ALA A 103 -8.51 -17.68 5.47
CA ALA A 103 -9.39 -16.67 6.03
C ALA A 103 -10.77 -16.72 5.39
N VAL A 104 -11.81 -16.39 6.17
CA VAL A 104 -13.19 -16.43 5.67
C VAL A 104 -13.99 -15.20 6.08
N ALA A 105 -14.86 -14.74 5.18
CA ALA A 105 -15.92 -13.79 5.51
C ALA A 105 -17.25 -14.24 4.88
N VAL A 106 -18.35 -13.83 5.51
CA VAL A 106 -19.71 -14.01 4.99
C VAL A 106 -20.32 -12.64 4.77
N ILE A 107 -20.95 -12.47 3.61
CA ILE A 107 -21.42 -11.19 3.09
C ILE A 107 -22.81 -11.42 2.48
N ASP A 108 -23.83 -10.63 2.84
CA ASP A 108 -25.16 -10.75 2.24
C ASP A 108 -25.11 -10.44 0.73
N LYS A 109 -25.57 -11.37 -0.12
CA LYS A 109 -25.53 -11.23 -1.57
C LYS A 109 -26.37 -10.04 -2.07
N TYR A 110 -27.46 -9.69 -1.36
CA TYR A 110 -28.50 -8.76 -1.82
C TYR A 110 -28.42 -7.36 -1.21
N GLN A 111 -27.23 -6.94 -0.81
CA GLN A 111 -26.95 -5.57 -0.38
C GLN A 111 -26.36 -4.71 -1.52
N SER A 112 -26.08 -3.44 -1.22
CA SER A 112 -25.53 -2.52 -2.22
C SER A 112 -24.16 -3.01 -2.73
N ALA A 113 -23.94 -2.97 -4.05
CA ALA A 113 -22.67 -3.38 -4.67
C ALA A 113 -21.46 -2.59 -4.12
N ALA A 114 -21.68 -1.33 -3.75
CA ALA A 114 -20.67 -0.50 -3.08
C ALA A 114 -20.27 -1.09 -1.71
N HIS A 115 -21.24 -1.58 -0.92
CA HIS A 115 -20.97 -2.24 0.35
C HIS A 115 -20.26 -3.58 0.14
N ILE A 116 -20.70 -4.41 -0.82
CA ILE A 116 -20.00 -5.66 -1.18
C ILE A 116 -18.54 -5.39 -1.51
N TYR A 117 -18.29 -4.37 -2.33
CA TYR A 117 -16.95 -3.98 -2.74
C TYR A 117 -16.09 -3.47 -1.57
N GLN A 118 -16.65 -2.68 -0.66
CA GLN A 118 -15.94 -2.26 0.55
C GLN A 118 -15.58 -3.45 1.44
N CYS A 119 -16.52 -4.36 1.68
CA CYS A 119 -16.26 -5.56 2.47
C CYS A 119 -15.21 -6.48 1.82
N LEU A 120 -15.26 -6.66 0.49
CA LEU A 120 -14.22 -7.36 -0.27
C LEU A 120 -12.85 -6.72 -0.03
N LEU A 121 -12.78 -5.39 -0.18
CA LEU A 121 -11.54 -4.67 0.04
C LEU A 121 -11.10 -4.70 1.52
N ASP A 122 -12.00 -4.78 2.50
CA ASP A 122 -11.63 -4.81 3.94
C ASP A 122 -11.15 -6.21 4.33
N PHE A 123 -11.75 -7.23 3.72
CA PHE A 123 -11.40 -8.62 3.91
C PHE A 123 -10.03 -8.93 3.31
N CYS A 124 -9.83 -8.57 2.04
CA CYS A 124 -8.54 -8.72 1.40
C CYS A 124 -7.44 -7.93 2.13
N GLY A 125 -7.75 -6.77 2.74
CA GLY A 125 -6.78 -5.95 3.48
C GLY A 125 -6.47 -6.45 4.89
N ARG A 126 -7.39 -7.18 5.54
CA ARG A 126 -7.15 -7.84 6.84
C ARG A 126 -6.32 -9.11 6.72
N GLU A 127 -6.49 -9.84 5.61
CA GLU A 127 -5.93 -11.17 5.39
C GLU A 127 -4.71 -11.16 4.46
N GLY A 128 -4.50 -10.04 3.76
CA GLY A 128 -3.22 -9.69 3.20
C GLY A 128 -3.08 -8.17 3.23
N ASP A 129 -2.01 -7.65 3.83
CA ASP A 129 -1.61 -6.23 3.63
C ASP A 129 -1.27 -5.89 2.15
N LEU A 130 -1.77 -6.67 1.18
CA LEU A 130 -1.63 -6.50 -0.26
C LEU A 130 -2.64 -5.48 -0.82
N LEU A 131 -3.67 -5.11 -0.05
CA LEU A 131 -4.54 -3.98 -0.37
C LEU A 131 -3.93 -2.68 0.09
N ILE A 132 -3.05 -2.18 -0.78
CA ILE A 132 -2.68 -0.78 -0.90
C ILE A 132 -3.96 -0.01 -1.29
N ARG A 133 -4.77 0.38 -0.31
CA ARG A 133 -5.91 1.28 -0.48
C ARG A 133 -5.43 2.71 -0.28
N PRO A 134 -5.31 3.57 -1.32
CA PRO A 134 -5.06 5.00 -1.16
C PRO A 134 -6.05 5.58 -0.12
N GLY A 135 -5.52 6.01 1.02
CA GLY A 135 -6.32 6.65 2.09
C GLY A 135 -6.94 5.74 3.16
N ALA A 136 -6.73 4.41 3.16
CA ALA A 136 -7.23 3.52 4.22
C ALA A 136 -6.19 3.19 5.30
N SER A 137 -5.25 4.10 5.58
CA SER A 137 -4.45 4.00 6.80
C SER A 137 -5.42 4.07 7.99
N ARG A 138 -5.55 2.98 8.76
CA ARG A 138 -6.10 3.04 10.13
C ARG A 138 -5.33 4.15 10.80
N LYS A 139 -5.99 5.26 11.17
CA LYS A 139 -5.39 6.49 11.73
C LYS A 139 -4.10 6.21 12.50
N ALA A 140 -2.98 6.14 11.78
CA ALA A 140 -1.68 6.13 12.39
C ALA A 140 -1.52 7.53 12.95
N GLU A 141 -1.06 7.66 14.20
CA GLU A 141 -0.71 8.98 14.71
C GLU A 141 0.38 9.65 13.86
N THR A 142 1.13 8.83 13.10
CA THR A 142 2.18 9.24 12.17
C THR A 142 1.62 10.05 11.02
N LYS A 143 2.17 11.25 10.84
CA LYS A 143 1.86 12.13 9.71
C LYS A 143 2.86 11.94 8.59
N LEU A 144 2.40 11.84 7.35
CA LEU A 144 3.26 11.89 6.18
C LEU A 144 3.21 13.30 5.56
N VAL A 145 4.35 13.90 5.30
CA VAL A 145 4.47 15.21 4.65
C VAL A 145 5.36 15.08 3.42
N GLY A 146 4.87 15.55 2.29
CA GLY A 146 5.61 15.61 1.04
C GLY A 146 6.30 16.96 0.84
N VAL A 147 7.46 16.96 0.21
CA VAL A 147 8.09 18.16 -0.37
C VAL A 147 8.38 17.88 -1.83
N TYR A 148 7.94 18.79 -2.71
CA TYR A 148 8.14 18.68 -4.16
C TYR A 148 8.41 20.06 -4.78
N SER A 149 9.53 20.23 -5.44
CA SER A 149 9.93 21.43 -6.19
C SER A 149 10.88 21.00 -7.33
N PRO A 150 10.32 20.55 -8.47
CA PRO A 150 11.10 19.92 -9.55
C PRO A 150 12.12 20.88 -10.16
N ASP A 151 11.86 22.19 -10.10
CA ASP A 151 12.71 23.23 -10.68
C ASP A 151 13.87 23.63 -9.75
N HIS A 152 13.84 23.26 -8.47
CA HIS A 152 14.76 23.77 -7.45
C HIS A 152 15.25 22.68 -6.46
N LYS A 153 16.00 21.68 -6.96
CA LYS A 153 16.54 20.55 -6.16
C LYS A 153 17.18 20.97 -4.81
N ARG A 154 18.12 21.92 -4.85
CA ARG A 154 18.83 22.37 -3.64
C ARG A 154 17.88 23.02 -2.62
N LEU A 155 16.90 23.77 -3.11
CA LEU A 155 15.91 24.44 -2.28
C LEU A 155 15.01 23.41 -1.60
N GLN A 156 14.53 22.42 -2.37
CA GLN A 156 13.74 21.32 -1.88
C GLN A 156 14.45 20.52 -0.78
N ASN A 157 15.69 20.11 -1.01
CA ASN A 157 16.46 19.34 -0.03
C ASN A 157 16.62 20.11 1.29
N THR A 158 17.05 21.37 1.18
CA THR A 158 17.26 22.24 2.33
C THR A 158 15.94 22.47 3.07
N PHE A 159 14.87 22.82 2.35
CA PHE A 159 13.55 23.04 2.93
C PHE A 159 13.03 21.79 3.66
N ALA A 160 13.14 20.61 3.03
CA ALA A 160 12.61 19.37 3.59
C ALA A 160 13.34 18.97 4.89
N ILE A 161 14.67 19.05 4.90
CA ILE A 161 15.47 18.76 6.10
C ILE A 161 15.20 19.78 7.20
N GLU A 162 15.17 21.08 6.87
CA GLU A 162 14.90 22.12 7.87
C GLU A 162 13.48 22.03 8.44
N LYS A 163 12.49 21.68 7.60
CA LYS A 163 11.13 21.38 8.04
C LYS A 163 11.11 20.21 9.03
N ALA A 164 11.90 19.15 8.77
CA ALA A 164 12.01 17.99 9.66
C ALA A 164 12.62 18.39 11.00
N ARG A 165 13.71 19.15 11.00
CA ARG A 165 14.39 19.64 12.21
C ARG A 165 13.51 20.54 13.06
N HIS A 166 12.63 21.34 12.47
CA HIS A 166 11.85 22.36 13.18
C HIS A 166 10.44 21.91 13.60
N THR A 167 9.91 20.83 13.05
CA THR A 167 8.54 20.38 13.37
C THR A 167 8.55 19.45 14.59
N ASN A 168 7.77 19.76 15.63
CA ASN A 168 7.53 18.90 16.83
C ASN A 168 8.79 18.18 17.34
N ARG A 169 9.78 18.97 17.78
CA ARG A 169 11.14 18.52 18.11
C ARG A 169 11.23 17.47 19.21
N ASP A 170 10.20 17.39 20.04
CA ASP A 170 10.02 16.47 21.15
C ASP A 170 9.48 15.09 20.74
N ARG A 171 9.18 14.88 19.44
CA ARG A 171 8.67 13.62 18.91
C ARG A 171 9.61 13.01 17.86
N PRO A 172 9.68 11.66 17.74
CA PRO A 172 10.50 11.00 16.74
C PRO A 172 10.07 11.34 15.31
N ARG A 173 11.03 11.62 14.44
CA ARG A 173 10.79 12.05 13.05
C ARG A 173 11.70 11.29 12.11
N LEU A 174 11.25 11.05 10.89
CA LEU A 174 12.04 10.44 9.83
C LEU A 174 12.04 11.35 8.59
N TYR A 175 13.22 11.59 8.03
CA TYR A 175 13.41 12.21 6.73
C TYR A 175 13.83 11.15 5.72
N ILE A 176 13.15 11.11 4.58
CA ILE A 176 13.45 10.24 3.43
C ILE A 176 13.59 11.11 2.19
N THR A 177 14.52 10.79 1.31
CA THR A 177 14.70 11.50 0.04
C THR A 177 14.75 10.54 -1.15
N PHE A 178 13.91 10.78 -2.15
CA PHE A 178 13.90 10.05 -3.43
C PHE A 178 14.84 10.71 -4.45
N GLU A 179 15.95 11.24 -3.95
CA GLU A 179 17.03 11.77 -4.78
C GLU A 179 18.21 10.83 -4.75
N GLU A 180 18.91 10.77 -5.87
CA GLU A 180 20.21 10.14 -5.99
C GLU A 180 21.33 11.06 -5.50
N SER A 181 22.29 10.49 -4.79
CA SER A 181 23.57 11.12 -4.51
C SER A 181 24.66 10.20 -5.02
N ILE A 182 25.31 10.60 -6.11
CA ILE A 182 26.46 9.88 -6.63
C ILE A 182 27.60 10.06 -5.65
N GLN A 183 27.96 8.98 -4.96
CA GLN A 183 29.11 8.94 -4.06
C GLN A 183 30.16 8.00 -4.65
N ASP A 184 31.43 8.37 -4.52
CA ASP A 184 32.57 7.53 -4.89
C ASP A 184 32.78 6.45 -3.82
N GLN A 185 31.86 5.48 -3.76
CA GLN A 185 31.89 4.38 -2.81
C GLN A 185 31.73 3.04 -3.54
N THR A 186 32.44 2.02 -3.05
CA THR A 186 32.42 0.67 -3.60
C THR A 186 31.22 -0.17 -3.12
N GLN A 187 30.44 0.33 -2.16
CA GLN A 187 29.25 -0.33 -1.62
C GLN A 187 28.04 0.60 -1.65
N PRO A 188 26.82 0.06 -1.88
CA PRO A 188 25.60 0.85 -1.84
C PRO A 188 25.31 1.31 -0.41
N VAL A 189 25.06 2.60 -0.25
CA VAL A 189 24.74 3.24 1.04
C VAL A 189 23.41 3.99 0.96
N GLY A 190 22.86 4.32 2.13
CA GLY A 190 21.63 5.08 2.25
C GLY A 190 20.40 4.29 1.81
N LEU A 191 19.58 4.91 0.96
CA LEU A 191 18.31 4.36 0.51
C LEU A 191 18.46 3.16 -0.45
N SER A 192 19.58 3.02 -1.15
CA SER A 192 19.85 1.92 -2.08
C SER A 192 19.68 0.51 -1.47
N PRO A 193 20.41 0.13 -0.40
CA PRO A 193 20.25 -1.18 0.23
C PRO A 193 18.86 -1.38 0.86
N VAL A 194 18.21 -0.28 1.29
CA VAL A 194 16.84 -0.32 1.82
C VAL A 194 15.85 -0.69 0.71
N ILE A 195 15.95 -0.07 -0.48
CA ILE A 195 15.12 -0.40 -1.66
C ILE A 195 15.26 -1.87 -2.03
N LEU A 196 16.48 -2.41 -2.06
CA LEU A 196 16.69 -3.81 -2.40
C LEU A 196 15.98 -4.75 -1.41
N ALA A 197 16.19 -4.53 -0.11
CA ALA A 197 15.57 -5.35 0.93
C ALA A 197 14.04 -5.23 0.95
N LEU A 198 13.52 -4.02 0.65
CA LEU A 198 12.08 -3.75 0.51
C LEU A 198 11.43 -4.57 -0.59
N ARG A 199 12.06 -4.62 -1.76
CA ARG A 199 11.54 -5.35 -2.91
C ARG A 199 11.54 -6.84 -2.65
N GLU A 200 12.61 -7.37 -2.07
CA GLU A 200 12.67 -8.78 -1.65
C GLU A 200 11.57 -9.12 -0.63
N TYR A 201 11.32 -8.23 0.33
CA TYR A 201 10.26 -8.40 1.31
C TYR A 201 8.87 -8.33 0.66
N PHE A 202 8.64 -7.36 -0.22
CA PHE A 202 7.40 -7.22 -0.98
C PHE A 202 7.13 -8.46 -1.82
N ASP A 203 8.11 -8.97 -2.57
CA ASP A 203 8.00 -10.18 -3.38
C ASP A 203 7.70 -11.43 -2.53
N LYS A 204 8.42 -11.62 -1.42
CA LYS A 204 8.15 -12.72 -0.48
C LYS A 204 6.71 -12.66 0.02
N ARG A 205 6.27 -11.48 0.45
CA ARG A 205 4.91 -11.24 0.94
C ARG A 205 3.85 -11.46 -0.13
N MET A 206 4.08 -10.97 -1.35
CA MET A 206 3.19 -11.18 -2.50
C MET A 206 3.16 -12.64 -2.97
N SER A 207 4.23 -13.41 -2.78
CA SER A 207 4.29 -14.82 -3.19
C SER A 207 3.56 -15.78 -2.24
N GLY A 208 3.09 -15.31 -1.08
CA GLY A 208 2.44 -16.16 -0.07
C GLY A 208 3.36 -17.21 0.56
N LYS A 209 4.68 -17.17 0.27
CA LYS A 209 5.68 -17.99 0.97
C LYS A 209 5.70 -17.53 2.43
N GLU A 210 5.45 -18.44 3.36
CA GLU A 210 5.51 -18.14 4.79
C GLU A 210 6.85 -17.47 5.11
N ILE A 211 6.79 -16.24 5.61
CA ILE A 211 7.90 -15.65 6.36
C ILE A 211 8.01 -16.50 7.63
N GLU A 212 9.13 -17.20 7.81
CA GLU A 212 9.34 -18.12 8.94
C GLU A 212 8.95 -17.43 10.25
N LYS A 213 7.95 -17.98 10.93
CA LYS A 213 7.43 -17.47 12.20
C LYS A 213 8.46 -17.75 13.31
N SER A 214 9.32 -16.78 13.63
CA SER A 214 10.16 -16.88 14.83
C SER A 214 9.31 -16.63 16.08
N THR A 215 9.48 -17.45 17.11
CA THR A 215 8.81 -17.32 18.41
C THR A 215 9.81 -16.79 19.44
N ASP A 216 9.41 -15.85 20.28
CA ASP A 216 10.23 -15.44 21.41
C ASP A 216 10.20 -16.52 22.52
N ALA A 217 11.08 -16.39 23.51
CA ALA A 217 11.20 -17.36 24.62
C ALA A 217 9.93 -17.48 25.51
N ARG A 218 8.87 -16.71 25.25
CA ARG A 218 7.59 -16.72 25.96
C ARG A 218 6.44 -17.29 25.13
N GLY A 219 6.70 -17.68 23.88
CA GLY A 219 5.69 -18.30 23.02
C GLY A 219 4.69 -17.31 22.41
N ASP A 220 4.96 -16.00 22.47
CA ASP A 220 4.17 -15.00 21.76
C ASP A 220 4.57 -14.99 20.27
N HIS A 221 3.57 -15.04 19.40
CA HIS A 221 3.74 -14.93 17.96
C HIS A 221 4.00 -13.47 17.58
N PHE A 222 5.25 -13.12 17.27
CA PHE A 222 5.58 -11.81 16.71
C PHE A 222 5.83 -11.94 15.21
N GLN A 223 4.90 -11.44 14.40
CA GLN A 223 5.15 -11.14 12.99
C GLN A 223 5.37 -9.63 12.91
N LYS A 224 6.53 -9.14 13.37
CA LYS A 224 6.73 -7.70 13.49
C LYS A 224 8.20 -7.33 13.40
N PHE A 225 8.49 -6.44 12.44
CA PHE A 225 9.60 -5.46 12.41
C PHE A 225 10.82 -5.68 11.51
N GLU A 226 10.96 -6.71 10.67
CA GLU A 226 12.12 -6.78 9.74
C GLU A 226 12.24 -5.49 8.91
N MET A 227 11.12 -4.95 8.41
CA MET A 227 11.15 -3.76 7.57
C MET A 227 11.53 -2.47 8.30
N VAL A 228 11.00 -2.27 9.50
CA VAL A 228 11.31 -1.09 10.30
C VAL A 228 12.76 -1.16 10.77
N ASP A 229 13.24 -2.35 11.13
CA ASP A 229 14.61 -2.59 11.58
C ASP A 229 15.61 -2.40 10.45
N ILE A 230 15.27 -2.82 9.21
CA ILE A 230 16.06 -2.49 8.02
C ILE A 230 16.22 -0.98 7.90
N VAL A 231 15.13 -0.21 7.91
CA VAL A 231 15.23 1.26 7.78
C VAL A 231 16.07 1.85 8.91
N LYS A 232 15.82 1.43 10.16
CA LYS A 232 16.58 1.88 11.33
C LYS A 232 18.07 1.54 11.26
N SER A 233 18.47 0.50 10.52
CA SER A 233 19.87 0.14 10.34
C SER A 233 20.64 1.05 9.36
N TYR A 234 19.92 1.81 8.52
CA TYR A 234 20.50 2.66 7.47
C TYR A 234 20.28 4.18 7.67
N VAL A 235 19.63 4.59 8.76
CA VAL A 235 19.44 6.01 9.08
C VAL A 235 20.62 6.59 9.85
N ASN A 236 20.87 7.88 9.63
CA ASN A 236 21.70 8.69 10.52
C ASN A 236 20.81 9.33 11.58
N HIS A 237 21.22 9.25 12.85
CA HIS A 237 20.46 9.81 13.97
C HIS A 237 20.92 11.24 14.32
N GLU A 238 20.02 12.22 14.23
CA GLU A 238 20.18 13.60 14.71
C GLU A 238 19.13 13.91 15.80
N GLU A 239 19.50 13.76 17.08
CA GLU A 239 18.57 13.91 18.23
C GLU A 239 17.35 12.97 18.16
N LEU A 240 16.19 13.49 17.73
CA LEU A 240 14.93 12.77 17.50
C LEU A 240 14.52 12.83 16.02
N LEU A 241 15.47 13.09 15.13
CA LEU A 241 15.33 13.07 13.68
C LEU A 241 16.24 11.99 13.10
N ASP A 242 15.63 10.98 12.51
CA ASP A 242 16.32 9.99 11.70
C ASP A 242 16.36 10.48 10.25
N ILE A 243 17.54 10.43 9.64
CA ILE A 243 17.78 10.88 8.27
C ILE A 243 18.20 9.66 7.47
N LEU A 244 17.34 9.17 6.58
CA LEU A 244 17.71 8.15 5.61
C LEU A 244 18.49 8.79 4.47
N PRO A 245 19.79 8.48 4.28
CA PRO A 245 20.59 9.09 3.24
C PRO A 245 20.05 8.78 1.83
N PRO A 246 20.29 9.65 0.84
CA PRO A 246 19.84 9.46 -0.54
C PRO A 246 20.32 8.15 -1.15
N ALA A 247 19.66 7.72 -2.23
CA ALA A 247 20.07 6.52 -2.95
C ALA A 247 21.44 6.75 -3.60
N SER A 248 22.35 5.79 -3.44
CA SER A 248 23.67 5.83 -4.06
C SER A 248 23.63 5.51 -5.56
N CYS A 249 22.58 4.82 -6.02
CA CYS A 249 22.36 4.41 -7.40
C CYS A 249 20.99 4.91 -7.90
N PRO A 250 20.94 5.69 -8.99
CA PRO A 250 19.67 6.19 -9.54
C PRO A 250 18.79 5.08 -10.11
N TYR A 251 19.37 3.95 -10.53
CA TYR A 251 18.59 2.82 -11.05
C TYR A 251 17.70 2.20 -9.98
N ASP A 252 18.14 2.17 -8.72
CA ASP A 252 17.35 1.61 -7.61
C ASP A 252 16.01 2.35 -7.47
N LEU A 253 16.04 3.69 -7.54
CA LEU A 253 14.84 4.54 -7.48
C LEU A 253 13.89 4.31 -8.67
N SER A 254 14.43 3.94 -9.83
CA SER A 254 13.65 3.70 -11.04
C SER A 254 13.05 2.29 -11.13
N GLU A 255 13.65 1.32 -10.43
CA GLU A 255 13.18 -0.07 -10.45
C GLU A 255 12.03 -0.32 -9.48
N ILE A 256 12.00 0.40 -8.37
CA ILE A 256 10.93 0.31 -7.37
C ILE A 256 9.63 0.94 -7.91
N GLN A 257 8.53 0.21 -7.78
CA GLN A 257 7.21 0.60 -8.29
C GLN A 257 6.42 1.43 -7.27
N ASP A 258 5.44 2.18 -7.77
CA ASP A 258 4.55 3.04 -6.96
C ASP A 258 3.85 2.27 -5.83
N GLU A 259 3.49 1.01 -6.09
CA GLU A 259 2.85 0.12 -5.13
C GLU A 259 3.81 -0.30 -4.00
N GLU A 260 5.06 -0.59 -4.34
CA GLU A 260 6.10 -0.96 -3.38
C GLU A 260 6.42 0.21 -2.45
N TRP A 261 6.54 1.42 -3.02
CA TRP A 261 6.68 2.66 -2.24
C TRP A 261 5.53 2.89 -1.28
N TYR A 262 4.31 2.71 -1.77
CA TYR A 262 3.11 2.94 -0.99
C TYR A 262 3.03 1.97 0.18
N PHE A 263 3.25 0.68 -0.10
CA PHE A 263 3.29 -0.36 0.92
C PHE A 263 4.31 -0.02 2.00
N TRP A 264 5.52 0.35 1.59
CA TRP A 264 6.58 0.68 2.54
C TRP A 264 6.23 1.86 3.45
N LEU A 265 5.72 2.95 2.87
CA LEU A 265 5.38 4.14 3.65
C LEU A 265 4.23 3.86 4.62
N LEU A 266 3.26 3.01 4.27
CA LEU A 266 2.24 2.56 5.21
C LEU A 266 2.83 1.76 6.38
N GLU A 267 3.71 0.80 6.10
CA GLU A 267 4.39 0.02 7.15
C GLU A 267 5.18 0.92 8.10
N LEU A 268 5.90 1.91 7.57
CA LEU A 268 6.62 2.89 8.40
C LEU A 268 5.68 3.78 9.21
N MET A 269 4.54 4.19 8.63
CA MET A 269 3.55 4.97 9.36
C MET A 269 2.91 4.17 10.48
N GLU A 270 2.62 2.88 10.28
CA GLU A 270 1.93 2.05 11.26
C GLU A 270 2.87 1.45 12.33
N HIS A 271 4.11 1.13 11.94
CA HIS A 271 5.04 0.35 12.77
C HIS A 271 6.38 1.03 13.03
N GLY A 272 6.71 2.11 12.30
CA GLY A 272 8.01 2.78 12.40
C GLY A 272 8.25 3.49 13.74
N GLY A 273 7.17 3.87 14.45
CA GLY A 273 7.26 4.62 15.72
C GLY A 273 7.58 6.10 15.54
N TYR A 274 7.51 6.61 14.31
CA TYR A 274 7.69 8.03 14.02
C TYR A 274 6.39 8.79 14.24
N PHE A 275 6.48 10.03 14.70
CA PHE A 275 5.34 10.95 14.69
C PHE A 275 5.16 11.62 13.33
N LEU A 276 6.25 11.85 12.61
CA LEU A 276 6.24 12.54 11.33
C LEU A 276 7.28 11.91 10.41
N ILE A 277 6.86 11.58 9.20
CA ILE A 277 7.72 11.17 8.10
C ILE A 277 7.66 12.30 7.06
N ILE A 278 8.82 12.86 6.71
CA ILE A 278 8.94 13.84 5.63
C ILE A 278 9.62 13.16 4.46
N VAL A 279 8.92 13.14 3.33
CA VAL A 279 9.41 12.61 2.06
C VAL A 279 9.72 13.75 1.13
N ASN A 280 10.98 13.84 0.74
CA ASN A 280 11.42 14.64 -0.39
C ASN A 280 11.26 13.80 -1.67
N PHE A 281 10.33 14.20 -2.55
CA PHE A 281 10.02 13.43 -3.76
C PHE A 281 11.07 13.54 -4.88
N GLY A 282 12.08 14.39 -4.72
CA GLY A 282 13.13 14.54 -5.72
C GLY A 282 12.62 15.22 -7.00
N ASN A 283 13.12 14.75 -8.15
CA ASN A 283 12.96 15.43 -9.45
C ASN A 283 11.85 14.86 -10.31
N GLY A 284 11.46 13.61 -10.05
CA GLY A 284 10.36 12.96 -10.76
C GLY A 284 9.02 13.54 -10.33
N ILE A 285 8.01 13.34 -11.17
CA ILE A 285 6.63 13.61 -10.75
C ILE A 285 6.31 12.64 -9.61
N PRO A 286 5.90 13.13 -8.43
CA PRO A 286 5.59 12.26 -7.30
C PRO A 286 4.44 11.31 -7.66
N PRO A 287 4.52 10.02 -7.29
CA PRO A 287 3.41 9.09 -7.50
C PRO A 287 2.14 9.58 -6.81
N LEU A 288 1.01 9.58 -7.52
CA LEU A 288 -0.27 10.07 -6.98
C LEU A 288 -0.72 9.31 -5.73
N CYS A 289 -0.42 8.00 -5.64
CA CYS A 289 -0.72 7.20 -4.47
C CYS A 289 0.01 7.69 -3.21
N LEU A 290 1.26 8.15 -3.35
CA LEU A 290 2.05 8.68 -2.24
C LEU A 290 1.62 10.09 -1.88
N MET A 291 1.31 10.92 -2.88
CA MET A 291 0.72 12.25 -2.64
C MET A 291 -0.59 12.16 -1.87
N ASP A 292 -1.39 11.11 -2.13
CA ASP A 292 -2.63 10.89 -1.39
C ASP A 292 -2.41 10.44 0.07
N LEU A 293 -1.30 9.77 0.38
CA LEU A 293 -0.92 9.48 1.77
C LEU A 293 -0.52 10.73 2.56
N CYS A 294 -0.01 11.76 1.89
CA CYS A 294 0.44 12.97 2.56
C CYS A 294 -0.73 13.71 3.25
N GLU A 295 -0.49 14.22 4.45
CA GLU A 295 -1.35 15.24 5.08
C GLU A 295 -1.19 16.59 4.36
N LYS A 296 0.04 16.90 3.95
CA LYS A 296 0.38 18.13 3.24
C LYS A 296 1.55 17.91 2.29
N ILE A 297 1.54 18.64 1.17
CA ILE A 297 2.59 18.61 0.16
C ILE A 297 3.09 20.04 -0.03
N TYR A 298 4.28 20.33 0.48
CA TYR A 298 4.88 21.65 0.38
C TYR A 298 5.60 21.84 -0.95
N ILE A 299 5.37 22.98 -1.60
CA ILE A 299 6.07 23.38 -2.83
C ILE A 299 6.92 24.61 -2.51
N PRO A 300 8.17 24.45 -2.05
CA PRO A 300 9.06 25.58 -1.79
C PRO A 300 9.42 26.30 -3.11
N GLN A 301 9.27 27.61 -3.11
CA GLN A 301 9.42 28.48 -4.28
C GLN A 301 10.15 29.76 -3.93
N VAL A 302 10.80 30.35 -4.94
CA VAL A 302 11.38 31.70 -4.89
C VAL A 302 10.53 32.66 -5.70
N ASP A 303 10.74 33.97 -5.55
CA ASP A 303 9.89 35.00 -6.18
C ASP A 303 9.73 34.88 -7.71
N GLY A 304 10.74 34.31 -8.40
CA GLY A 304 10.71 34.08 -9.84
C GLY A 304 9.84 32.90 -10.29
N ASP A 305 9.39 32.03 -9.38
CA ASP A 305 8.74 30.75 -9.69
C ASP A 305 7.41 30.52 -8.95
N LYS A 306 6.69 31.61 -8.63
CA LYS A 306 5.42 31.59 -7.87
C LYS A 306 4.30 30.73 -8.48
N ASN A 307 4.48 30.23 -9.70
CA ASN A 307 3.44 29.53 -10.45
C ASN A 307 3.55 28.01 -10.42
N THR A 308 4.66 27.41 -9.96
CA THR A 308 4.85 25.95 -10.05
C THR A 308 3.83 25.16 -9.23
N GLY A 309 3.56 25.60 -8.00
CA GLY A 309 2.56 24.98 -7.14
C GLY A 309 1.13 25.16 -7.65
N GLU A 310 0.81 26.33 -8.22
CA GLU A 310 -0.50 26.58 -8.83
C GLU A 310 -0.70 25.77 -10.12
N LYS A 311 0.34 25.59 -10.94
CA LYS A 311 0.31 24.69 -12.11
C LYS A 311 0.03 23.24 -11.67
N LEU A 312 0.68 22.78 -10.61
CA LEU A 312 0.47 21.43 -10.07
C LEU A 312 -0.97 21.24 -9.56
N LYS A 313 -1.50 22.20 -8.81
CA LYS A 313 -2.91 22.17 -8.35
C LYS A 313 -3.89 22.09 -9.53
N ASN A 314 -3.74 22.98 -10.51
CA ASN A 314 -4.59 22.98 -11.70
C ASN A 314 -4.54 21.65 -12.46
N MET A 315 -3.35 21.05 -12.58
CA MET A 315 -3.19 19.72 -13.18
C MET A 315 -3.92 18.65 -12.36
N LEU A 316 -3.78 18.63 -11.04
CA LEU A 316 -4.44 17.67 -10.16
C LEU A 316 -5.97 17.81 -10.22
N GLU A 317 -6.50 19.04 -10.21
CA GLU A 317 -7.93 19.30 -10.34
C GLU A 317 -8.47 18.86 -11.69
N PHE A 318 -7.74 19.13 -12.77
CA PHE A 318 -8.06 18.64 -14.10
C PHE A 318 -8.11 17.10 -14.16
N MET A 319 -7.22 16.43 -13.42
CA MET A 319 -7.22 14.96 -13.28
C MET A 319 -8.27 14.43 -12.29
N GLY A 320 -9.12 15.30 -11.73
CA GLY A 320 -10.13 14.93 -10.73
C GLY A 320 -9.56 14.61 -9.34
N LYS A 321 -8.28 14.89 -9.08
CA LYS A 321 -7.57 14.65 -7.81
C LYS A 321 -7.71 15.84 -6.85
N ASN A 322 -8.96 16.27 -6.63
CA ASN A 322 -9.26 17.43 -5.79
C ASN A 322 -8.78 17.25 -4.34
N GLY A 323 -8.85 16.03 -3.80
CA GLY A 323 -8.34 15.73 -2.46
C GLY A 323 -6.83 15.91 -2.34
N ILE A 324 -6.07 15.62 -3.41
CA ILE A 324 -4.63 15.85 -3.46
C ILE A 324 -4.33 17.33 -3.67
N SER A 325 -5.06 18.01 -4.58
CA SER A 325 -4.89 19.45 -4.84
C SER A 325 -5.01 20.28 -3.55
N GLN A 326 -5.97 19.97 -2.69
CA GLN A 326 -6.18 20.65 -1.41
C GLN A 326 -5.04 20.48 -0.41
N LYS A 327 -4.22 19.44 -0.55
CA LYS A 327 -3.04 19.17 0.28
C LYS A 327 -1.80 19.96 -0.18
N VAL A 328 -1.81 20.49 -1.42
CA VAL A 328 -0.68 21.21 -2.01
C VAL A 328 -0.59 22.64 -1.45
N GLU A 329 0.54 22.99 -0.86
CA GLU A 329 0.82 24.30 -0.29
C GLU A 329 2.10 24.90 -0.88
N PRO A 330 1.98 25.91 -1.76
CA PRO A 330 3.11 26.74 -2.17
C PRO A 330 3.67 27.51 -0.98
N VAL A 331 4.99 27.47 -0.80
CA VAL A 331 5.70 28.21 0.25
C VAL A 331 6.71 29.13 -0.39
N LEU A 332 6.47 30.44 -0.30
CA LEU A 332 7.42 31.45 -0.77
C LEU A 332 8.54 31.62 0.26
N LEU A 333 9.78 31.44 -0.18
CA LEU A 333 10.97 31.63 0.64
C LEU A 333 11.57 33.01 0.34
N GLU A 334 11.27 33.98 1.22
CA GLU A 334 11.78 35.36 1.10
C GLU A 334 13.29 35.41 1.37
N GLY A 335 14.01 36.21 0.58
CA GLY A 335 15.45 36.45 0.77
C GLY A 335 16.39 35.38 0.18
N VAL A 336 15.86 34.30 -0.42
CA VAL A 336 16.68 33.27 -1.06
C VAL A 336 16.96 33.64 -2.51
N GLN A 337 18.14 34.21 -2.78
CA GLN A 337 18.67 34.33 -4.15
C GLN A 337 19.49 33.09 -4.50
N TYR A 338 19.08 32.35 -5.52
CA TYR A 338 19.87 31.27 -6.15
C TYR A 338 20.36 30.15 -5.20
N GLY A 339 19.53 29.71 -4.26
CA GLY A 339 19.76 28.45 -3.54
C GLY A 339 20.92 28.45 -2.54
N LEU A 340 21.27 29.61 -2.00
CA LEU A 340 22.09 29.74 -0.80
C LEU A 340 21.22 30.42 0.27
N LEU A 341 21.08 29.76 1.42
CA LEU A 341 20.72 30.41 2.68
C LEU A 341 21.92 31.20 3.21
#